data_AF-A0A560XDY9-F1
#
_entry.id   AF-A0A560XDY9-F1
#
_cell.length_a   1.000
_cell.length_b   1.000
_cell.length_c   1.000
_cell.angle_alpha   90.00
_cell.angle_beta   90.00
_cell.angle_gamma   90.00
#
_symmetry.space_group_name_H-M   'P 1'
#
loop_
_entity.id
_entity.type
_entity.pdbx_description
1 polymer ?
#
loop_
_entity_poly.entity_id
_entity_poly.type
_entity_poly.pdbx_seq_one_letter_code
_entity_poly.pdbx_strand_id
1 'polypeptide(L)' 'MSDENDVMSTADRLIYMANQIARNLAAQGDAEAVASTASHIASFWDPHMRARIVALAAEQPDALSPIAAQAVRRISA' A
#
# COMPACT_ATOMS: atom_id res chain seq x y z
N MET A 1 -12.22 -13.23 -28.80
CA MET A 1 -11.22 -13.78 -27.86
C MET A 1 -10.88 -12.63 -26.94
N SER A 2 -11.65 -12.50 -25.87
CA SER A 2 -11.39 -11.50 -24.83
C SER A 2 -10.55 -12.22 -23.80
N ASP A 3 -9.28 -11.87 -23.68
CA ASP A 3 -8.39 -12.48 -22.69
C ASP A 3 -8.88 -12.14 -21.27
N GLU A 4 -9.74 -13.01 -20.77
CA GLU A 4 -9.70 -13.72 -19.50
C GLU A 4 -8.57 -13.31 -18.53
N ASN A 5 -8.56 -12.05 -18.08
CA ASN A 5 -7.80 -11.62 -16.91
C ASN A 5 -8.46 -10.42 -16.20
N ASP A 6 -9.79 -10.46 -16.04
CA ASP A 6 -10.55 -9.56 -15.16
C ASP A 6 -10.35 -9.90 -13.66
N VAL A 7 -9.12 -10.30 -13.32
CA VAL A 7 -8.62 -10.58 -11.98
C VAL A 7 -7.53 -9.55 -11.72
N MET A 8 -7.71 -8.76 -10.66
CA MET A 8 -6.81 -7.66 -10.29
C MET A 8 -5.32 -8.01 -10.49
N SER A 9 -4.56 -7.11 -11.12
CA SER A 9 -3.12 -7.31 -11.28
C SER A 9 -2.43 -7.38 -9.90
N THR A 10 -1.23 -7.95 -9.85
CA THR A 10 -0.42 -7.94 -8.62
C THR A 10 -0.19 -6.51 -8.11
N ALA A 11 -0.05 -5.53 -9.01
CA ALA A 11 0.09 -4.13 -8.64
C ALA A 11 -1.18 -3.58 -7.97
N ASP A 12 -2.33 -3.81 -8.59
CA ASP A 12 -3.63 -3.39 -8.03
C ASP A 12 -3.88 -4.06 -6.68
N ARG A 13 -3.44 -5.32 -6.54
CA ARG A 13 -3.58 -6.05 -5.29
C ARG A 13 -2.74 -5.45 -4.16
N LEU A 14 -1.50 -5.03 -4.43
CA LEU A 14 -0.65 -4.36 -3.43
C LEU A 14 -1.26 -3.02 -2.99
N ILE A 15 -1.71 -2.20 -3.95
CA ILE A 15 -2.38 -0.92 -3.67
C ILE A 15 -3.63 -1.15 -2.81
N TYR A 16 -4.45 -2.13 -3.19
CA TYR A 16 -5.64 -2.51 -2.44
C TYR A 16 -5.30 -2.93 -1.01
N MET A 17 -4.30 -3.80 -0.82
CA MET A 17 -3.88 -4.26 0.50
C MET A 17 -3.37 -3.12 1.37
N ALA A 18 -2.51 -2.24 0.83
CA ALA A 18 -2.01 -1.06 1.56
C ALA A 18 -3.15 -0.14 2.02
N ASN A 19 -4.10 0.13 1.12
CA ASN A 19 -5.29 0.93 1.43
C ASN A 19 -6.22 0.24 2.44
N GLN A 20 -6.34 -1.09 2.40
CA GLN A 20 -7.13 -1.85 3.35
C GLN A 20 -6.53 -1.78 4.76
N ILE A 21 -5.21 -1.93 4.89
CA ILE A 21 -4.50 -1.78 6.17
C ILE A 21 -4.72 -0.36 6.72
N ALA A 22 -4.49 0.66 5.90
CA ALA A 22 -4.68 2.06 6.27
C ALA A 22 -6.11 2.36 6.74
N ARG A 23 -7.12 1.86 6.03
CA ARG A 23 -8.53 2.03 6.39
C ARG A 23 -8.86 1.39 7.75
N ASN A 24 -8.33 0.19 8.00
CA ASN A 24 -8.57 -0.52 9.26
C ASN A 24 -7.95 0.20 10.46
N LEU A 25 -6.84 0.91 10.26
CA LEU A 25 -6.14 1.64 11.31
C LEU A 25 -6.58 3.10 11.45
N ALA A 26 -7.39 3.62 10.51
CA ALA A 26 -7.80 5.03 10.49
C ALA A 26 -8.49 5.50 11.77
N ALA A 27 -9.20 4.61 12.49
CA ALA A 27 -9.87 4.94 13.75
C ALA A 27 -8.89 5.29 14.90
N GLN A 28 -7.60 4.96 14.76
CA GLN A 28 -6.56 5.31 15.74
C GLN A 28 -6.09 6.78 15.60
N GLY A 29 -6.53 7.48 14.56
CA GLY A 29 -6.12 8.85 14.22
C GLY A 29 -4.98 8.88 13.21
N ASP A 30 -4.94 9.90 12.35
CA ASP A 30 -4.10 9.96 11.15
C ASP A 30 -2.61 9.68 11.41
N ALA A 31 -2.02 10.33 12.42
CA ALA A 31 -0.59 10.18 12.71
C ALA A 31 -0.24 8.75 13.14
N GLU A 32 -1.06 8.15 14.01
CA GLU A 32 -0.88 6.78 14.49
C GLU A 32 -1.18 5.77 13.39
N ALA A 33 -2.24 5.99 12.61
CA ALA A 33 -2.60 5.14 11.49
C ALA A 33 -1.47 5.08 10.44
N VAL A 34 -0.82 6.21 10.13
CA VAL A 34 0.34 6.24 9.22
C VAL A 34 1.52 5.43 9.79
N ALA A 35 1.84 5.61 11.08
CA ALA A 35 2.95 4.91 11.73
C ALA A 35 2.69 3.39 11.79
N SER A 36 1.50 3.00 12.25
CA SER A 36 1.08 1.61 12.35
C SER A 36 0.98 0.94 10.98
N THR A 37 0.50 1.64 9.94
CA THR A 37 0.49 1.11 8.56
C THR A 37 1.91 0.86 8.04
N ALA A 38 2.83 1.81 8.23
CA ALA A 38 4.21 1.65 7.79
C ALA A 38 4.90 0.48 8.52
N SER A 39 4.70 0.38 9.83
CA SER A 39 5.22 -0.72 10.64
C SER A 39 4.68 -2.08 10.19
N HIS A 40 3.38 -2.17 9.89
CA HIS A 40 2.75 -3.39 9.39
C HIS A 40 3.36 -3.82 8.05
N ILE A 41 3.43 -2.92 7.07
CA ILE A 41 4.01 -3.22 5.76
C ILE A 41 5.48 -3.64 5.92
N ALA A 42 6.27 -2.92 6.71
CA ALA A 42 7.68 -3.25 6.92
C ALA A 42 7.89 -4.63 7.57
N SER A 43 7.00 -5.02 8.49
CA SER A 43 7.12 -6.27 9.27
C SER A 43 6.61 -7.50 8.53
N PHE A 44 5.58 -7.37 7.71
CA PHE A 44 4.86 -8.52 7.14
C PHE A 44 5.02 -8.66 5.62
N TRP A 45 5.44 -7.62 4.90
CA TRP A 45 5.66 -7.72 3.47
C TRP A 45 7.10 -8.08 3.17
N ASP A 46 7.30 -8.93 2.16
CA ASP A 46 8.64 -9.25 1.70
C ASP A 46 9.31 -8.04 1.01
N PRO A 47 10.65 -8.05 0.85
CA PRO A 47 11.38 -6.94 0.25
C PRO A 47 10.89 -6.55 -1.16
N HIS A 48 10.49 -7.49 -2.00
CA HIS A 48 10.01 -7.20 -3.35
C HIS A 48 8.65 -6.51 -3.34
N MET A 49 7.74 -6.93 -2.46
CA MET A 49 6.46 -6.24 -2.26
C MET A 49 6.68 -4.78 -1.82
N ARG A 50 7.61 -4.53 -0.88
CA ARG A 50 7.94 -3.18 -0.41
C ARG A 50 8.53 -2.31 -1.52
N ALA A 51 9.52 -2.84 -2.25
CA ALA A 51 10.08 -2.12 -3.39
C ALA A 51 9.01 -1.80 -4.45
N ARG A 52 8.11 -2.76 -4.72
CA ARG A 52 7.05 -2.55 -5.73
C ARG A 52 6.03 -1.51 -5.29
N ILE A 53 5.60 -1.49 -4.03
CA ILE A 53 4.63 -0.48 -3.58
C ILE A 53 5.24 0.92 -3.50
N VAL A 54 6.54 1.03 -3.18
CA VAL A 54 7.26 2.31 -3.27
C VAL A 54 7.31 2.81 -4.70
N ALA A 55 7.60 1.95 -5.68
CA ALA A 55 7.56 2.32 -7.10
C ALA A 55 6.14 2.72 -7.55
N LEU A 56 5.12 1.93 -7.19
CA LEU A 56 3.72 2.23 -7.52
C LEU A 56 3.25 3.56 -6.92
N ALA A 57 3.71 3.93 -5.72
CA ALA A 57 3.38 5.22 -5.12
C ALA A 57 3.96 6.41 -5.90
N ALA A 58 5.06 6.21 -6.63
CA ALA A 58 5.64 7.23 -7.51
C ALA A 58 4.98 7.24 -8.90
N GLU A 59 4.67 6.06 -9.45
CA GLU A 59 4.01 5.89 -10.76
C GLU A 59 2.54 6.34 -10.73
N GLN A 60 1.84 6.08 -9.61
CA GLN A 60 0.40 6.27 -9.46
C GLN A 60 0.07 6.92 -8.09
N PRO A 61 0.40 8.21 -7.89
CA PRO A 61 0.28 8.87 -6.59
C PRO A 61 -1.17 8.92 -6.06
N ASP A 62 -2.16 8.94 -6.95
CA ASP A 62 -3.58 9.02 -6.59
C ASP A 62 -4.21 7.66 -6.27
N ALA A 63 -3.50 6.55 -6.49
CA ALA A 63 -4.02 5.20 -6.24
C ALA A 63 -3.99 4.82 -4.75
N LEU A 64 -3.15 5.49 -3.96
CA LEU A 64 -3.05 5.27 -2.52
C LEU A 64 -3.86 6.32 -1.75
N SER A 65 -4.53 5.87 -0.70
CA SER A 65 -5.14 6.77 0.29
C SER A 65 -4.07 7.65 0.96
N PRO A 66 -4.42 8.84 1.48
CA PRO A 66 -3.45 9.73 2.13
C PRO A 66 -2.63 9.07 3.25
N ILE A 67 -3.24 8.18 4.03
CA ILE A 67 -2.57 7.42 5.10
C ILE A 67 -1.59 6.40 4.49
N ALA A 68 -2.05 5.59 3.52
CA ALA A 68 -1.19 4.59 2.88
C ALA A 68 -0.02 5.23 2.13
N ALA A 69 -0.25 6.33 1.41
CA ALA A 69 0.79 7.05 0.69
C ALA A 69 1.86 7.61 1.65
N GLN A 70 1.46 8.19 2.79
CA GLN A 70 2.38 8.64 3.82
C GLN A 70 3.14 7.49 4.48
N ALA A 71 2.48 6.36 4.70
CA ALA A 71 3.11 5.18 5.29
C ALA A 71 4.16 4.57 4.35
N VAL A 72 3.85 4.46 3.06
CA VAL A 72 4.79 3.96 2.03
C VAL A 72 6.02 4.86 1.92
N ARG A 73 5.90 6.18 2.11
CA ARG A 73 7.05 7.09 2.16
C ARG A 73 7.96 6.88 3.38
N ARG A 74 7.50 6.19 4.43
CA ARG A 74 8.28 5.94 5.65
C ARG A 74 9.03 4.61 5.64
N ILE A 75 8.72 3.69 4.73
CA ILE A 75 9.39 2.40 4.65
C ILE A 75 10.60 2.48 3.71
N SER A 76 11.63 1.70 3.99
CA SER A 76 12.75 1.49 3.06
C SER A 76 12.38 0.40 2.06
N ALA A 77 12.74 0.61 0.78
CA ALA A 77 12.69 -0.43 -0.24
C ALA A 77 13.69 -1.55 0.09
#